data_AF-A0A0S7X873-F1
#
_entry.id   AF-A0A0S7X873-F1
#
_cell.length_a   1.000
_cell.length_b   1.000
_cell.length_c   1.000
_cell.angle_alpha   90.00
_cell.angle_beta   90.00
_cell.angle_gamma   90.00
#
_symmetry.space_group_name_H-M   'P 1'
#
loop_
_entity.id
_entity.type
_entity.pdbx_description
1 polymer ?
#
loop_
_entity_poly.entity_id
_entity_poly.type
_entity_poly.pdbx_seq_one_letter_code
_entity_poly.pdbx_strand_id
1 'polypeptide(L)'
;KWGGQKYFGGHLPALLPWYTKREFIGGPEPDHYIKHHFASFTYGELFGRDITGFSLSLLQTYFDTYNIKWIIAWSDKSRIYFQRHSGYITYLHSIGDFSFYEVRRNPNFFLKGSGKTKADYNKIVVTEASPGEVVLKYHWLQTLRTKPPLKIEAYPVPDDPIGFIKIYNGEVRDFEIYNAY
;
A
#
# COMPACT_ATOMS: atom_id res chain seq x y z
N LYS A 1 -8.92 -21.04 16.84
CA LYS A 1 -8.40 -20.24 17.99
C LYS A 1 -7.91 -18.93 17.42
N TRP A 2 -8.54 -17.81 17.79
CA TRP A 2 -8.08 -16.46 17.45
C TRP A 2 -6.64 -16.33 17.93
N GLY A 3 -5.70 -16.21 16.98
CA GLY A 3 -4.29 -16.10 17.28
C GLY A 3 -4.08 -14.81 18.06
N GLY A 4 -3.62 -14.92 19.30
CA GLY A 4 -3.42 -13.77 20.19
C GLY A 4 -2.63 -12.67 19.48
N GLN A 5 -3.09 -11.43 19.61
CA GLN A 5 -2.43 -10.27 19.01
C GLN A 5 -0.94 -10.26 19.39
N LYS A 6 -0.08 -10.46 18.39
CA LYS A 6 1.39 -10.60 18.58
C LYS A 6 2.10 -9.30 18.94
N TYR A 7 1.36 -8.21 19.01
CA TYR A 7 1.77 -6.92 19.52
C TYR A 7 1.54 -6.80 21.04
N PHE A 8 1.73 -7.90 21.78
CA PHE A 8 1.54 -7.93 23.24
C PHE A 8 0.15 -7.45 23.70
N GLY A 9 -0.90 -7.68 22.90
CA GLY A 9 -2.26 -7.19 23.17
C GLY A 9 -2.53 -5.72 22.84
N GLY A 10 -1.61 -5.02 22.15
CA GLY A 10 -1.80 -3.65 21.67
C GLY A 10 -1.83 -3.55 20.14
N HIS A 11 -2.21 -2.39 19.60
CA HIS A 11 -2.18 -2.08 18.16
C HIS A 11 -0.92 -1.26 17.78
N LEU A 12 0.26 -1.80 18.10
CA LEU A 12 1.57 -1.20 17.80
C LEU A 12 1.82 -0.83 16.32
N PRO A 13 1.28 -1.51 15.27
CA PRO A 13 1.61 -1.14 13.90
C PRO A 13 1.13 0.27 13.51
N ALA A 14 0.13 0.82 14.19
CA ALA A 14 -0.30 2.21 13.99
C ALA A 14 0.79 3.24 14.34
N LEU A 15 1.78 2.88 15.17
CA LEU A 15 2.91 3.74 15.52
C LEU A 15 4.09 3.64 14.53
N LEU A 16 4.15 2.59 13.71
CA LEU A 16 5.27 2.38 12.78
C LEU A 16 5.44 3.53 11.77
N PRO A 17 4.38 4.10 11.17
CA PRO A 17 4.54 5.27 10.30
C PRO A 17 5.21 6.45 11.01
N TRP A 18 4.86 6.68 12.29
CA TRP A 18 5.39 7.78 13.07
C TRP A 18 6.89 7.64 13.34
N TYR A 19 7.33 6.45 13.77
CA TYR A 19 8.74 6.19 14.12
C TYR A 19 9.64 6.00 12.91
N THR A 20 9.15 5.38 11.83
CA THR A 20 9.97 5.03 10.68
C THR A 20 9.93 6.07 9.56
N LYS A 21 8.94 6.98 9.59
CA LYS A 21 8.63 7.90 8.49
C LYS A 21 8.46 7.17 7.15
N ARG A 22 7.87 5.98 7.19
CA ARG A 22 7.52 5.16 6.02
C ARG A 22 6.01 5.09 5.88
N GLU A 23 5.57 4.89 4.64
CA GLU A 23 4.17 4.61 4.31
C GLU A 23 3.88 3.13 4.55
N PHE A 24 2.74 2.84 5.18
CA PHE A 24 2.26 1.48 5.45
C PHE A 24 0.89 1.30 4.84
N ILE A 25 0.59 0.05 4.47
CA ILE A 25 -0.72 -0.37 3.99
C ILE A 25 -1.31 -1.40 4.95
N GLY A 26 -2.63 -1.42 5.02
CA GLY A 26 -3.38 -2.10 6.07
C GLY A 26 -3.79 -1.10 7.15
N GLY A 27 -5.09 -1.05 7.45
CA GLY A 27 -5.64 -0.14 8.43
C GLY A 27 -5.08 -0.39 9.85
N PRO A 28 -5.20 0.60 10.76
CA PRO A 28 -4.68 0.51 12.13
C PRO A 28 -5.33 -0.61 12.96
N GLU A 29 -6.53 -1.05 12.56
CA GLU A 29 -7.29 -2.08 13.26
C GLU A 29 -7.88 -3.09 12.27
N PRO A 30 -7.38 -4.34 12.24
CA PRO A 30 -7.80 -5.35 11.26
C PRO A 30 -9.31 -5.69 11.31
N ASP A 31 -10.00 -5.37 12.40
CA ASP A 31 -11.40 -5.76 12.66
C ASP A 31 -12.44 -4.67 12.31
N HIS A 32 -12.02 -3.52 11.76
CA HIS A 32 -12.95 -2.50 11.28
C HIS A 32 -13.34 -2.73 9.81
N TYR A 33 -14.63 -2.93 9.55
CA TYR A 33 -15.19 -3.07 8.20
C TYR A 33 -15.25 -1.72 7.47
N ILE A 34 -14.11 -1.15 7.12
CA ILE A 34 -14.03 -0.02 6.21
C ILE A 34 -13.71 -0.58 4.83
N LYS A 35 -14.39 -0.11 3.77
CA LYS A 35 -14.14 -0.55 2.38
C LYS A 35 -12.65 -0.51 1.97
N HIS A 36 -11.87 0.36 2.62
CA HIS A 36 -10.41 0.46 2.47
C HIS A 36 -9.60 -0.75 2.99
N HIS A 37 -10.24 -1.74 3.64
CA HIS A 37 -9.57 -2.93 4.19
C HIS A 37 -9.14 -3.97 3.15
N PHE A 38 -9.50 -3.79 1.88
CA PHE A 38 -9.15 -4.73 0.83
C PHE A 38 -7.67 -5.09 0.86
N ALA A 39 -6.76 -4.11 0.92
CA ALA A 39 -5.32 -4.32 0.92
C ALA A 39 -4.70 -4.72 2.27
N SER A 40 -5.49 -5.26 3.19
CA SER A 40 -4.99 -5.73 4.49
C SER A 40 -4.16 -7.01 4.36
N PHE A 41 -3.26 -7.19 5.34
CA PHE A 41 -2.46 -8.39 5.50
C PHE A 41 -2.46 -8.81 6.96
N THR A 42 -3.07 -9.96 7.26
CA THR A 42 -3.11 -10.50 8.62
C THR A 42 -3.18 -12.02 8.60
N TYR A 43 -2.41 -12.69 9.46
CA TYR A 43 -2.49 -14.14 9.67
C TYR A 43 -2.50 -15.04 8.41
N GLY A 44 -1.77 -14.65 7.36
CA GLY A 44 -1.77 -15.41 6.10
C GLY A 44 -3.04 -15.25 5.27
N GLU A 45 -3.77 -14.17 5.50
CA GLU A 45 -4.74 -13.60 4.59
C GLU A 45 -4.16 -12.31 4.01
N LEU A 46 -4.26 -12.17 2.69
CA LEU A 46 -3.72 -11.07 1.91
C LEU A 46 -4.76 -10.70 0.85
N PHE A 47 -5.08 -9.41 0.71
CA PHE A 47 -6.09 -8.94 -0.24
C PHE A 47 -7.47 -9.62 -0.07
N GLY A 48 -7.87 -9.85 1.18
CA GLY A 48 -9.13 -10.53 1.53
C GLY A 48 -9.20 -12.02 1.16
N ARG A 49 -8.06 -12.67 0.88
CA ARG A 49 -7.98 -14.08 0.47
C ARG A 49 -6.87 -14.81 1.19
N ASP A 50 -7.00 -16.13 1.26
CA ASP A 50 -5.94 -17.01 1.77
C ASP A 50 -4.67 -16.88 0.94
N ILE A 51 -3.53 -16.60 1.60
CA ILE A 51 -2.23 -16.42 0.92
C ILE A 51 -1.82 -17.64 0.09
N THR A 52 -2.24 -18.84 0.48
CA THR A 52 -1.92 -20.08 -0.24
C THR A 52 -2.67 -20.22 -1.56
N GLY A 53 -3.74 -19.44 -1.75
CA GLY A 53 -4.48 -19.37 -3.01
C GLY A 53 -3.82 -18.48 -4.08
N PHE A 54 -2.79 -17.70 -3.72
CA PHE A 54 -2.10 -16.85 -4.69
C PHE A 54 -1.06 -17.65 -5.48
N SER A 55 -1.15 -17.60 -6.80
CA SER A 55 0.01 -17.89 -7.65
C SER A 55 1.06 -16.79 -7.50
N LEU A 56 2.32 -17.10 -7.79
CA LEU A 56 3.40 -16.11 -7.75
C LEU A 56 3.13 -14.92 -8.70
N SER A 57 2.59 -15.19 -9.90
CA SER A 57 2.28 -14.13 -10.87
C SER A 57 1.15 -13.21 -10.39
N LEU A 58 0.10 -13.77 -9.77
CA LEU A 58 -0.98 -12.96 -9.21
C LEU A 58 -0.46 -12.10 -8.05
N LEU A 59 0.35 -12.69 -7.17
CA LEU A 59 0.97 -11.97 -6.06
C LEU A 59 1.85 -10.81 -6.56
N GLN A 60 2.65 -11.04 -7.61
CA GLN A 60 3.48 -10.02 -8.24
C GLN A 60 2.65 -8.85 -8.77
N THR A 61 1.54 -9.13 -9.45
CA THR A 61 0.61 -8.10 -9.93
C THR A 61 0.08 -7.26 -8.78
N TYR A 62 -0.37 -7.89 -7.71
CA TYR A 62 -0.89 -7.19 -6.55
C TYR A 62 0.17 -6.38 -5.81
N PHE A 63 1.36 -6.95 -5.60
CA PHE A 63 2.48 -6.24 -4.99
C PHE A 63 2.94 -5.05 -5.83
N ASP A 64 2.86 -5.13 -7.16
CA ASP A 64 3.10 -3.96 -7.99
C ASP A 64 2.01 -2.91 -7.85
N THR A 65 0.74 -3.31 -7.98
CA THR A 65 -0.43 -2.42 -7.90
C THR A 65 -0.48 -1.63 -6.60
N TYR A 66 -0.20 -2.28 -5.46
CA TYR A 66 -0.17 -1.65 -4.14
C TYR A 66 1.21 -1.16 -3.70
N ASN A 67 2.17 -1.17 -4.63
CA ASN A 67 3.52 -0.70 -4.44
C ASN A 67 4.26 -1.31 -3.22
N ILE A 68 4.01 -2.60 -2.95
CA ILE A 68 4.61 -3.33 -1.83
C ILE A 68 6.11 -3.52 -2.07
N LYS A 69 6.93 -3.18 -1.07
CA LYS A 69 8.38 -3.38 -1.10
C LYS A 69 8.91 -4.17 0.07
N TRP A 70 8.33 -3.97 1.25
CA TRP A 70 8.73 -4.64 2.48
C TRP A 70 7.52 -5.33 3.09
N ILE A 71 7.74 -6.49 3.70
CA ILE A 71 6.70 -7.27 4.36
C ILE A 71 7.17 -7.62 5.77
N ILE A 72 6.28 -7.45 6.73
CA ILE A 72 6.47 -7.90 8.11
C ILE A 72 5.43 -8.98 8.37
N ALA A 73 5.87 -10.20 8.65
CA ALA A 73 4.99 -11.34 8.87
C ALA A 73 5.37 -12.12 10.12
N TRP A 74 4.37 -12.57 10.86
CA TRP A 74 4.58 -13.37 12.08
C TRP A 74 3.96 -14.76 12.00
N SER A 75 2.95 -14.97 11.15
CA SER A 75 2.28 -16.28 11.04
C SER A 75 3.14 -17.27 10.26
N ASP A 76 3.19 -18.51 10.72
CA ASP A 76 3.94 -19.57 10.02
C ASP A 76 3.42 -19.78 8.61
N LYS A 77 2.10 -19.65 8.40
CA LYS A 77 1.46 -19.72 7.09
C LYS A 77 2.07 -18.73 6.09
N SER A 78 2.21 -17.46 6.48
CA SER A 78 2.85 -16.44 5.64
C SER A 78 4.33 -16.71 5.45
N ARG A 79 5.05 -17.08 6.52
CA ARG A 79 6.50 -17.34 6.48
C ARG A 79 6.84 -18.49 5.53
N ILE A 80 6.09 -19.60 5.62
CA ILE A 80 6.22 -20.76 4.74
C ILE A 80 5.94 -20.37 3.28
N TYR A 81 4.86 -19.62 3.04
CA TYR A 81 4.52 -19.18 1.68
C TYR A 81 5.61 -18.29 1.07
N PHE A 82 6.09 -17.28 1.81
CA PHE A 82 7.15 -16.40 1.32
C PHE A 82 8.48 -17.12 1.10
N GLN A 83 8.82 -18.09 1.96
CA GLN A 83 10.03 -18.91 1.79
C GLN A 83 10.01 -19.72 0.48
N ARG A 84 8.84 -20.26 0.09
CA ARG A 84 8.67 -20.97 -1.20
C ARG A 84 8.88 -20.06 -2.41
N HIS A 85 8.72 -18.75 -2.23
CA HIS A 85 8.91 -17.74 -3.28
C HIS A 85 10.16 -16.89 -3.05
N SER A 86 11.20 -17.46 -2.44
CA SER A 86 12.46 -16.76 -2.10
C SER A 86 13.20 -16.10 -3.27
N GLY A 87 12.95 -16.56 -4.50
CA GLY A 87 13.45 -15.91 -5.72
C GLY A 87 12.90 -14.51 -5.95
N TYR A 88 11.72 -14.19 -5.40
CA TYR A 88 11.05 -12.88 -5.52
C TYR A 88 10.92 -12.17 -4.17
N ILE A 89 10.74 -12.93 -3.08
CA ILE A 89 10.53 -12.40 -1.71
C ILE A 89 11.70 -12.86 -0.84
N THR A 90 12.66 -11.98 -0.62
CA THR A 90 13.88 -12.29 0.11
C THR A 90 13.68 -12.10 1.60
N TYR A 91 13.91 -13.14 2.39
CA TYR A 91 14.00 -13.01 3.84
C TYR A 91 15.24 -12.17 4.22
N LEU A 92 15.08 -11.28 5.19
CA LEU A 92 16.15 -10.41 5.67
C LEU A 92 16.61 -10.83 7.06
N HIS A 93 15.69 -10.82 8.04
CA HIS A 93 15.96 -11.07 9.45
C HIS A 93 14.63 -11.24 10.23
N SER A 94 14.70 -11.62 11.51
CA SER A 94 13.57 -11.72 12.42
C SER A 94 13.84 -11.05 13.76
N ILE A 95 12.89 -10.23 14.23
CA ILE A 95 12.91 -9.63 15.57
C ILE A 95 11.74 -10.21 16.37
N GLY A 96 12.06 -11.02 17.39
CA GLY A 96 11.05 -11.79 18.11
C GLY A 96 10.25 -12.69 17.16
N ASP A 97 8.93 -12.61 17.24
CA ASP A 97 8.01 -13.39 16.38
C ASP A 97 7.90 -12.83 14.94
N PHE A 98 8.45 -11.65 14.65
CA PHE A 98 8.27 -10.97 13.37
C PHE A 98 9.43 -11.23 12.43
N SER A 99 9.11 -11.69 11.22
CA SER A 99 10.05 -11.89 10.12
C SER A 99 9.90 -10.78 9.08
N PHE A 100 11.03 -10.24 8.62
CA PHE A 100 11.11 -9.15 7.66
C PHE A 100 11.54 -9.69 6.30
N TYR A 101 10.85 -9.22 5.26
CA TYR A 101 11.11 -9.61 3.88
C TYR A 101 11.19 -8.40 2.97
N GLU A 102 12.01 -8.52 1.92
CA GLU A 102 12.08 -7.59 0.80
C GLU A 102 11.45 -8.22 -0.45
N VAL A 103 10.63 -7.47 -1.16
CA VAL A 103 10.15 -7.81 -2.49
C VAL A 103 11.17 -7.29 -3.52
N ARG A 104 11.67 -8.19 -4.39
CA ARG A 104 12.63 -7.85 -5.46
C ARG A 104 11.93 -7.11 -6.60
N ARG A 105 11.69 -5.83 -6.39
CA ARG A 105 11.17 -4.88 -7.37
C ARG A 105 11.67 -3.46 -7.10
N ASN A 106 11.46 -2.60 -8.09
CA ASN A 106 11.65 -1.17 -8.01
C ASN A 106 10.28 -0.50 -7.79
N PRO A 107 10.01 0.04 -6.59
CA PRO A 107 8.75 0.71 -6.30
C PRO A 107 8.49 1.90 -7.22
N ASN A 108 7.22 2.08 -7.58
CA ASN A 108 6.73 3.20 -8.36
C ASN A 108 5.31 3.51 -7.90
N PHE A 109 5.03 4.78 -7.61
CA PHE A 109 3.72 5.26 -7.18
C PHE A 109 2.80 5.63 -8.34
N PHE A 110 3.26 5.59 -9.59
CA PHE A 110 2.43 5.86 -10.76
C PHE A 110 1.90 4.56 -11.37
N LEU A 111 0.58 4.43 -11.46
CA LEU A 111 -0.08 3.41 -12.28
C LEU A 111 -0.15 3.86 -13.75
N LYS A 112 -0.30 5.17 -13.97
CA LYS A 112 -0.25 5.81 -15.29
C LYS A 112 0.52 7.12 -15.19
N GLY A 113 1.30 7.42 -16.23
CA GLY A 113 2.19 8.58 -16.26
C GLY A 113 3.47 8.34 -15.46
N SER A 114 4.21 9.41 -15.20
CA SER A 114 5.45 9.38 -14.43
C SER A 114 5.65 10.68 -13.65
N GLY A 115 6.60 10.66 -12.71
CA GLY A 115 6.98 11.81 -11.89
C GLY A 115 7.67 11.36 -10.61
N LYS A 116 7.74 12.25 -9.62
CA LYS A 116 8.22 11.97 -8.28
C LYS A 116 7.12 12.25 -7.27
N THR A 117 7.05 11.45 -6.21
CA THR A 117 6.06 11.61 -5.13
C THR A 117 6.76 11.68 -3.78
N LYS A 118 6.26 12.56 -2.91
CA LYS A 118 6.59 12.57 -1.48
C LYS A 118 5.30 12.71 -0.68
N ALA A 119 4.97 11.67 0.07
CA ALA A 119 3.85 11.69 0.99
C ALA A 119 4.28 12.12 2.40
N ASP A 120 3.38 12.80 3.08
CA ASP A 120 3.42 13.15 4.50
C ASP A 120 1.99 13.10 5.06
N TYR A 121 1.82 13.36 6.35
CA TYR A 121 0.50 13.45 6.96
C TYR A 121 -0.37 14.47 6.24
N ASN A 122 -1.53 14.00 5.77
CA ASN A 122 -2.52 14.79 5.06
C ASN A 122 -2.04 15.45 3.75
N LYS A 123 -0.90 15.01 3.18
CA LYS A 123 -0.29 15.68 2.03
C LYS A 123 0.47 14.71 1.14
N ILE A 124 0.27 14.82 -0.17
CA ILE A 124 1.11 14.18 -1.18
C ILE A 124 1.62 15.28 -2.10
N VAL A 125 2.93 15.43 -2.20
CA VAL A 125 3.57 16.34 -3.16
C VAL A 125 3.97 15.53 -4.38
N VAL A 126 3.56 15.99 -5.55
CA VAL A 126 3.95 15.45 -6.85
C VAL A 126 4.81 16.49 -7.55
N THR A 127 5.94 16.06 -8.10
CA THR A 127 6.81 16.91 -8.92
C THR A 127 7.21 16.21 -10.19
N GLU A 128 7.55 16.99 -11.21
CA GLU A 128 8.01 16.51 -12.52
C GLU A 128 7.01 15.59 -13.23
N ALA A 129 5.72 15.70 -12.92
CA ALA A 129 4.69 14.86 -13.51
C ALA A 129 4.71 14.94 -15.04
N SER A 130 4.48 13.81 -15.71
CA SER A 130 4.22 13.77 -17.15
C SER A 130 2.94 14.54 -17.47
N PRO A 131 2.85 15.24 -18.62
CA PRO A 131 1.67 16.02 -18.96
C PRO A 131 0.44 15.14 -19.29
N GLY A 132 -0.74 15.77 -19.27
CA GLY A 132 -2.02 15.15 -19.61
C GLY A 132 -2.76 14.63 -18.39
N GLU A 133 -2.56 13.35 -18.06
CA GLU A 133 -3.14 12.72 -16.88
C GLU A 133 -2.17 11.74 -16.20
N VAL A 134 -2.26 11.67 -14.88
CA VAL A 134 -1.53 10.71 -14.06
C VAL A 134 -2.49 9.95 -13.13
N VAL A 135 -2.15 8.71 -12.81
CA VAL A 135 -2.86 7.90 -11.81
C VAL A 135 -1.86 7.48 -10.75
N LEU A 136 -2.10 7.92 -9.52
CA LEU A 136 -1.25 7.62 -8.37
C LEU A 136 -1.81 6.43 -7.58
N LYS A 137 -0.95 5.50 -7.19
CA LYS A 137 -1.24 4.29 -6.40
C LYS A 137 -1.53 4.62 -4.92
N TYR A 138 -2.46 5.53 -4.69
CA TYR A 138 -3.02 5.92 -3.39
C TYR A 138 -4.53 5.83 -3.49
N HIS A 139 -5.21 5.44 -2.40
CA HIS A 139 -6.66 5.34 -2.39
C HIS A 139 -7.34 6.70 -2.58
N TRP A 140 -8.41 6.68 -3.38
CA TRP A 140 -9.28 7.84 -3.59
C TRP A 140 -10.10 8.18 -2.34
N LEU A 141 -10.28 9.48 -2.08
CA LEU A 141 -11.27 10.01 -1.14
C LEU A 141 -11.92 11.26 -1.75
N GLN A 142 -13.25 11.38 -1.63
CA GLN A 142 -14.03 12.50 -2.19
C GLN A 142 -13.62 13.89 -1.66
N THR A 143 -13.00 13.92 -0.48
CA THR A 143 -12.54 15.13 0.20
C THR A 143 -11.14 15.58 -0.25
N LEU A 144 -10.47 14.81 -1.12
CA LEU A 144 -9.18 15.22 -1.67
C LEU A 144 -9.31 16.42 -2.59
N ARG A 145 -8.36 17.33 -2.46
CA ARG A 145 -8.20 18.52 -3.30
C ARG A 145 -6.75 18.65 -3.73
N THR A 146 -6.51 19.49 -4.74
CA THR A 146 -5.16 19.78 -5.21
C THR A 146 -4.80 21.25 -5.12
N LYS A 147 -3.50 21.55 -5.11
CA LYS A 147 -2.95 22.89 -5.27
C LYS A 147 -1.84 22.86 -6.34
N PRO A 148 -1.97 23.60 -7.46
CA PRO A 148 -3.14 24.38 -7.89
C PRO A 148 -4.40 23.49 -8.04
N PRO A 149 -5.62 24.06 -8.09
CA PRO A 149 -6.83 23.29 -8.33
C PRO A 149 -6.79 22.60 -9.70
N LEU A 150 -6.87 21.27 -9.69
CA LEU A 150 -6.88 20.39 -10.86
C LEU A 150 -8.12 19.50 -10.79
N LYS A 151 -8.56 18.97 -11.94
CA LYS A 151 -9.60 17.95 -11.94
C LYS A 151 -9.01 16.65 -11.40
N ILE A 152 -9.72 16.05 -10.43
CA ILE A 152 -9.30 14.87 -9.69
C ILE A 152 -10.52 13.97 -9.45
N GLU A 153 -10.36 12.66 -9.64
CA GLU A 153 -11.45 11.67 -9.50
C GLU A 153 -10.90 10.27 -9.16
N ALA A 154 -11.81 9.34 -8.87
CA ALA A 154 -11.47 7.94 -8.65
C ALA A 154 -11.07 7.25 -9.97
N TYR A 155 -9.98 6.48 -9.94
CA TYR A 155 -9.59 5.54 -10.98
C TYR A 155 -9.92 4.10 -10.53
N PRO A 156 -10.82 3.38 -11.22
CA PRO A 156 -11.11 1.99 -10.86
C PRO A 156 -9.87 1.10 -10.93
N VAL A 157 -9.65 0.29 -9.90
CA VAL A 157 -8.57 -0.71 -9.84
C VAL A 157 -9.22 -2.07 -9.67
N PRO A 158 -8.80 -3.11 -10.41
CA PRO A 158 -9.40 -4.45 -10.28
C PRO A 158 -9.42 -4.92 -8.82
N ASP A 159 -10.55 -5.51 -8.42
CA ASP A 159 -10.84 -6.02 -7.07
C ASP A 159 -10.86 -4.97 -5.94
N ASP A 160 -10.43 -3.73 -6.18
CA ASP A 160 -10.44 -2.65 -5.19
C ASP A 160 -11.77 -1.86 -5.25
N PRO A 161 -12.51 -1.74 -4.13
CA PRO A 161 -13.80 -1.05 -4.10
C PRO A 161 -13.69 0.49 -4.06
N ILE A 162 -12.49 1.04 -3.92
CA ILE A 162 -12.23 2.48 -3.74
C ILE A 162 -11.59 3.06 -5.01
N GLY A 163 -10.65 2.35 -5.58
CA GLY A 163 -9.81 2.83 -6.66
C GLY A 163 -8.71 3.79 -6.21
N PHE A 164 -7.97 4.28 -7.19
CA PHE A 164 -6.80 5.14 -7.02
C PHE A 164 -7.08 6.59 -7.39
N ILE A 165 -6.15 7.49 -7.08
CA ILE A 165 -6.32 8.92 -7.41
C ILE A 165 -5.94 9.15 -8.87
N LYS A 166 -6.90 9.59 -9.69
CA LYS A 166 -6.66 10.13 -11.03
C LYS A 166 -6.58 11.65 -10.97
N ILE A 167 -5.59 12.24 -11.63
CA ILE A 167 -5.45 13.69 -11.78
C ILE A 167 -5.29 14.03 -13.26
N TYR A 168 -6.06 15.00 -13.73
CA TYR A 168 -5.90 15.62 -15.05
C TYR A 168 -5.04 16.87 -14.87
N ASN A 169 -3.73 16.71 -15.08
CA ASN A 169 -2.76 17.76 -14.79
C ASN A 169 -2.43 18.64 -16.00
N GLY A 170 -2.80 18.27 -17.23
CA GLY A 170 -2.49 19.07 -18.42
C GLY A 170 -0.98 19.35 -18.49
N GLU A 171 -0.57 20.61 -18.53
CA GLU A 171 0.85 21.00 -18.49
C GLU A 171 1.40 21.22 -17.06
N VAL A 172 0.57 21.11 -16.03
CA VAL A 172 1.00 21.28 -14.63
C VAL A 172 1.82 20.06 -14.21
N ARG A 173 3.09 20.29 -13.88
CA ARG A 173 4.04 19.22 -13.53
C ARG A 173 4.22 19.04 -12.03
N ASP A 174 3.99 20.10 -11.26
CA ASP A 174 4.18 20.15 -9.82
C ASP A 174 2.86 20.55 -9.15
N PHE A 175 2.38 19.71 -8.24
CA PHE A 175 1.14 19.95 -7.51
C PHE A 175 1.12 19.20 -6.18
N GLU A 176 0.29 19.69 -5.26
CA GLU A 176 0.03 19.06 -3.98
C GLU A 176 -1.36 18.45 -3.99
N ILE A 177 -1.54 17.32 -3.31
CA ILE A 177 -2.81 16.71 -3.00
C ILE A 177 -2.95 16.72 -1.48
N TYR A 178 -4.09 17.16 -0.96
CA TYR A 178 -4.37 17.20 0.47
C TYR A 178 -5.84 16.86 0.72
N ASN A 179 -6.15 16.44 1.94
CA ASN A 179 -7.53 16.21 2.35
C ASN A 179 -8.12 17.49 2.98
N ALA A 180 -9.31 17.89 2.54
CA ALA A 180 -9.96 19.14 2.92
C ALA A 180 -11.17 18.93 3.85
N TYR A 181 -11.07 17.98 4.80
CA TYR A 181 -12.09 17.75 5.83
C TYR A 181 -12.20 18.92 6.83
#